data_AF-B8GUX7-F1
#
_entry.id   AF-B8GUX7-F1
#
_cell.length_a   1.000
_cell.length_b   1.000
_cell.length_c   1.000
_cell.angle_alpha   90.00
_cell.angle_beta   90.00
_cell.angle_gamma   90.00
#
_symmetry.space_group_name_H-M   'P 1'
#
loop_
_entity.id
_entity.type
_entity.pdbx_description
1 polymer ?
#
loop_
_entity_poly.entity_id
_entity_poly.type
_entity_poly.pdbx_seq_one_letter_code
_entity_poly.pdbx_strand_id
1 'polypeptide(L)' 'MSTKSETKKPEAKTVSVTLIAPHTHHGTHYTPGQTIQVREHLVPWLARHRVIEAPAQTKE' A
#
# COMPACT_ATOMS: atom_id res chain seq x y z
N MET A 1 -28.63 -16.48 -22.48
CA MET A 1 -28.62 -15.53 -21.35
C MET A 1 -27.23 -15.51 -20.77
N SER A 2 -26.46 -14.44 -21.01
CA SER A 2 -25.05 -14.34 -20.62
C SER A 2 -24.94 -13.58 -19.31
N THR A 3 -24.75 -14.27 -18.18
CA THR A 3 -24.32 -13.62 -16.92
C THR A 3 -22.81 -13.72 -16.81
N LYS A 4 -22.11 -12.74 -17.39
CA LYS A 4 -20.68 -12.55 -17.22
C LYS A 4 -20.50 -11.83 -15.88
N SER A 5 -20.32 -12.61 -14.83
CA SER A 5 -20.12 -12.13 -13.46
C SER A 5 -18.92 -11.19 -13.39
N GLU A 6 -19.21 -9.90 -13.30
CA GLU A 6 -18.26 -8.88 -12.90
C GLU A 6 -17.81 -9.21 -11.47
N THR A 7 -16.62 -9.81 -11.35
CA THR A 7 -16.02 -10.09 -10.06
C THR A 7 -15.49 -8.77 -9.51
N LYS A 8 -16.33 -7.99 -8.83
CA LYS A 8 -15.89 -6.95 -7.90
C LYS A 8 -15.09 -7.65 -6.79
N LYS A 9 -13.80 -7.83 -7.04
CA LYS A 9 -12.81 -8.22 -6.04
C LYS A 9 -12.97 -7.22 -4.89
N PRO A 10 -13.16 -7.65 -3.63
CA PRO A 10 -13.39 -6.72 -2.53
C PRO A 10 -12.27 -5.70 -2.55
N GLU A 11 -12.66 -4.44 -2.56
CA GLU A 11 -11.82 -3.26 -2.63
C GLU A 11 -10.87 -3.33 -1.43
N ALA A 12 -9.69 -3.92 -1.66
CA ALA A 12 -8.72 -4.09 -0.59
C ALA A 12 -8.31 -2.68 -0.17
N LYS A 13 -8.70 -2.26 1.04
CA LYS A 13 -8.37 -0.94 1.58
C LYS A 13 -6.89 -0.66 1.38
N THR A 14 -6.60 0.26 0.47
CA THR A 14 -5.26 0.74 0.17
C THR A 14 -5.06 2.07 0.86
N VAL A 15 -3.92 2.24 1.51
CA VAL A 15 -3.50 3.49 2.14
C VAL A 15 -2.22 3.99 1.49
N SER A 16 -2.11 5.31 1.38
CA SER A 16 -0.90 5.98 0.90
C SER A 16 0.11 6.08 2.05
N VAL A 17 1.32 5.58 1.84
CA VAL A 17 2.41 5.61 2.83
C VAL A 17 3.67 6.19 2.20
N THR A 18 4.40 6.98 2.98
CA THR A 18 5.70 7.53 2.57
C THR A 18 6.81 6.59 2.98
N LEU A 19 7.64 6.21 2.02
CA LEU A 19 8.81 5.37 2.25
C LEU A 19 9.91 6.17 2.94
N ILE A 20 10.53 5.60 3.97
CA ILE A 20 11.74 6.13 4.62
C ILE A 20 12.99 5.32 4.25
N ALA A 21 12.79 4.14 3.64
CA ALA A 21 13.85 3.28 3.15
C ALA A 21 13.52 2.83 1.71
N PRO A 22 14.54 2.49 0.89
CA PRO A 22 14.29 1.95 -0.45
C PRO A 22 13.47 0.66 -0.36
N HIS A 23 12.44 0.54 -1.19
CA HIS A 23 11.53 -0.60 -1.20
C HIS A 23 11.07 -0.93 -2.60
N THR A 24 11.03 -2.22 -2.91
CA THR A 24 10.47 -2.71 -4.16
C THR A 24 9.02 -3.12 -3.96
N HIS A 25 8.09 -2.38 -4.56
CA HIS A 25 6.67 -2.68 -4.52
C HIS A 25 6.19 -3.09 -5.92
N HIS A 26 5.61 -4.28 -6.05
CA HIS A 26 5.15 -4.84 -7.33
C HIS A 26 6.22 -4.87 -8.45
N GLY A 27 7.49 -5.04 -8.09
CA GLY A 27 8.61 -5.04 -9.06
C GLY A 27 9.13 -3.64 -9.42
N THR A 28 8.47 -2.57 -8.95
CA THR A 28 8.95 -1.21 -9.08
C THR A 28 9.78 -0.85 -7.85
N HIS A 29 11.01 -0.39 -8.07
CA HIS A 29 11.87 0.10 -7.01
C HIS A 29 11.55 1.55 -6.67
N TYR A 30 11.27 1.82 -5.41
CA TYR A 30 10.98 3.14 -4.89
C TYR A 30 12.07 3.58 -3.92
N THR A 31 12.36 4.87 -3.92
CA THR A 31 13.36 5.49 -3.03
C THR A 31 12.70 6.07 -1.77
N PRO A 32 13.48 6.31 -0.70
CA PRO A 32 13.01 7.11 0.44
C PRO A 32 12.43 8.46 -0.02
N GLY A 33 11.37 8.90 0.64
CA GLY A 33 10.61 10.11 0.32
C GLY A 33 9.49 9.91 -0.71
N GLN A 34 9.39 8.74 -1.36
CA GLN A 34 8.31 8.46 -2.29
C GLN A 34 7.07 7.91 -1.58
N THR A 35 5.90 8.34 -2.04
CA THR A 35 4.61 7.84 -1.56
C THR A 35 4.13 6.69 -2.43
N ILE A 36 3.77 5.57 -1.80
CA ILE A 36 3.20 4.41 -2.48
C ILE A 36 1.85 4.03 -1.87
N GLN A 37 0.97 3.42 -2.67
CA GLN A 37 -0.28 2.86 -2.17
C GLN A 37 -0.09 1.39 -1.83
N VAL A 38 -0.26 1.05 -0.56
CA VAL A 38 -0.14 -0.33 -0.05
C VAL A 38 -1.43 -0.74 0.64
N ARG A 39 -1.64 -2.04 0.80
CA ARG A 39 -2.79 -2.54 1.56
C ARG A 39 -2.63 -2.23 3.05
N GLU A 40 -3.73 -1.90 3.72
CA GLU A 40 -3.74 -1.50 5.13
C GLU A 40 -3.07 -2.53 6.07
N HIS A 41 -3.23 -3.83 5.79
CA HIS A 41 -2.59 -4.91 6.57
C HIS A 41 -1.07 -5.01 6.38
N LEU A 42 -0.51 -4.43 5.31
CA LEU A 42 0.94 -4.40 5.08
C LEU A 42 1.63 -3.26 5.81
N VAL A 43 0.89 -2.23 6.20
CA VAL A 43 1.39 -1.06 6.93
C VAL A 43 2.15 -1.43 8.20
N PRO A 44 1.62 -2.26 9.13
CA PRO A 44 2.37 -2.66 10.32
C PRO A 44 3.63 -3.46 9.98
N TRP A 45 3.62 -4.25 8.90
CA TRP A 45 4.81 -4.96 8.42
C TRP A 45 5.86 -3.97 7.91
N LEU A 46 5.47 -3.02 7.07
CA LEU A 46 6.36 -1.98 6.54
C LEU A 46 6.93 -1.11 7.66
N ALA A 47 6.11 -0.72 8.65
CA ALA A 47 6.55 0.06 9.80
C ALA A 47 7.52 -0.75 10.69
N ARG A 48 7.23 -2.03 10.96
CA ARG A 48 8.11 -2.92 11.72
C ARG A 48 9.47 -3.11 11.04
N HIS A 49 9.50 -3.16 9.72
CA HIS A 49 10.71 -3.26 8.92
C HIS A 49 11.38 -1.91 8.63
N ARG A 50 10.89 -0.81 9.21
CA ARG A 50 11.40 0.57 8.99
C ARG A 50 11.43 0.97 7.51
N VAL A 51 10.46 0.47 6.74
CA VAL A 51 10.28 0.82 5.32
C VAL A 51 9.49 2.11 5.17
N ILE A 52 8.53 2.34 6.06
CA ILE A 52 7.73 3.57 6.15
C ILE A 52 7.89 4.19 7.54
N GLU A 53 7.74 5.50 7.63
CA GLU A 53 7.42 6.13 8.92
C GLU A 53 6.01 5.67 9.32
N ALA A 54 5.77 5.46 10.62
CA ALA A 54 4.47 5.01 11.13
C ALA A 54 3.35 5.77 10.41
N PRO A 55 2.31 5.08 9.91
CA PRO A 55 1.38 5.65 8.95
C PRO A 55 0.85 6.97 9.51
N ALA A 56 1.20 8.06 8.82
CA ALA A 56 0.48 9.30 8.96
C ALA A 56 -0.94 9.00 8.46
N GLN A 57 -1.80 8.55 9.38
CA GLN A 57 -3.21 8.37 9.13
C GLN A 57 -3.67 9.68 8.51
N THR A 58 -3.98 9.64 7.22
CA THR A 58 -4.61 10.75 6.53
C THR A 58 -5.99 10.83 7.17
N LYS A 59 -6.08 11.69 8.18
CA LYS A 59 -7.29 12.03 8.88
C LYS A 59 -8.08 12.90 7.92
N GLU A 60 -9.03 12.29 7.21
CA GLU A 60 -10.12 13.03 6.54
C GLU A 60 -10.89 13.88 7.56
#